data_AF-A0A374W679-F1
#
_entry.id   AF-A0A374W679-F1
#
_cell.length_a   1.000
_cell.length_b   1.000
_cell.length_c   1.000
_cell.angle_alpha   90.00
_cell.angle_beta   90.00
_cell.angle_gamma   90.00
#
_symmetry.space_group_name_H-M   'P 1'
#
loop_
_entity.id
_entity.type
_entity.pdbx_description
1 polymer ?
#
loop_
_entity_poly.entity_id
_entity_poly.type
_entity_poly.pdbx_seq_one_letter_code
_entity_poly.pdbx_strand_id
1 'polypeptide(L)'
;MYSFKEKNKIYKDMQNSNFVEADLDLLHKVWPSHPLIPRARRNPIRYANEVLYALLDKATREDIRLNRRQYEQTKELNDGDNNAGGSDTIPEGGDNKSDIANAGADNPSSDDGDDNIHVEDKSELEKQLEEVTQAHEESEQRVMEAEERVEELEADNEELQEQLEDAAQACEDAQAALEEEKKSPKPSKLKTVSSKKSPNTRTSNGKSSKTKTSK
;
A
#
# COMPACT_ATOMS: atom_id res chain seq x y z
N MET A 1 10.27 2.64 7.62
CA MET A 1 9.85 2.60 6.20
C MET A 1 8.61 1.73 6.10
N TYR A 2 7.71 2.00 5.15
CA TYR A 2 6.41 1.33 5.10
C TYR A 2 6.54 -0.18 4.91
N SER A 3 5.67 -0.94 5.58
CA SER A 3 5.48 -2.36 5.26
C SER A 3 4.95 -2.54 3.83
N PHE A 4 5.01 -3.74 3.27
CA PHE A 4 4.51 -3.99 1.91
C PHE A 4 3.03 -3.64 1.75
N LYS A 5 2.19 -3.97 2.74
CA LYS A 5 0.74 -3.67 2.75
C LYS A 5 0.51 -2.16 2.78
N GLU A 6 1.14 -1.44 3.70
CA GLU A 6 1.03 0.02 3.83
C GLU A 6 1.55 0.74 2.59
N LYS A 7 2.70 0.32 2.07
CA LYS A 7 3.30 0.88 0.85
C LYS A 7 2.32 0.78 -0.32
N ASN A 8 1.66 -0.36 -0.48
CA ASN A 8 0.68 -0.56 -1.54
C ASN A 8 -0.58 0.31 -1.34
N LYS A 9 -1.06 0.47 -0.10
CA LYS A 9 -2.18 1.37 0.24
C LYS A 9 -1.86 2.82 -0.11
N ILE A 10 -0.70 3.30 0.33
CA ILE A 10 -0.23 4.67 0.06
C ILE A 10 0.02 4.87 -1.44
N TYR A 11 0.64 3.90 -2.10
CA TYR A 11 0.88 3.94 -3.54
C TYR A 11 -0.42 4.18 -4.30
N LYS A 12 -1.47 3.37 -4.05
CA LYS A 12 -2.79 3.50 -4.69
C LYS A 12 -3.44 4.85 -4.45
N ASP A 13 -3.44 5.32 -3.20
CA ASP A 13 -3.99 6.64 -2.81
C ASP A 13 -3.26 7.81 -3.49
N MET A 14 -1.96 7.67 -3.73
CA MET A 14 -1.12 8.74 -4.27
C MET A 14 -0.86 8.64 -5.78
N GLN A 15 -1.48 7.70 -6.50
CA GLN A 15 -1.27 7.52 -7.93
C GLN A 15 -1.73 8.77 -8.68
N ASN A 16 -0.79 9.49 -9.26
CA ASN A 16 -1.09 10.59 -10.16
C ASN A 16 0.13 10.85 -11.07
N SER A 17 -0.06 10.71 -12.38
CA SER A 17 1.02 10.83 -13.35
C SER A 17 1.46 12.26 -13.59
N ASN A 18 0.66 13.27 -13.23
CA ASN A 18 0.97 14.68 -13.46
C ASN A 18 2.15 15.17 -12.61
N PHE A 19 2.42 14.47 -11.50
CA PHE A 19 3.50 14.80 -10.57
C PHE A 19 4.80 14.05 -10.83
N VAL A 20 4.88 13.27 -11.90
CA VAL A 20 6.05 12.42 -12.13
C VAL A 20 7.35 13.21 -12.25
N GLU A 21 7.31 14.43 -12.75
CA GLU A 21 8.50 15.28 -12.86
C GLU A 21 9.01 15.68 -11.47
N ALA A 22 8.11 16.15 -10.61
CA ALA A 22 8.41 16.46 -9.22
C ALA A 22 8.95 15.24 -8.46
N ASP A 23 8.29 14.10 -8.62
CA ASP A 23 8.64 12.84 -7.98
C ASP A 23 9.98 12.31 -8.52
N LEU A 24 10.27 12.48 -9.81
CA LEU A 24 11.53 12.07 -10.42
C LEU A 24 12.72 12.91 -9.92
N ASP A 25 12.53 14.21 -9.75
CA ASP A 25 13.54 15.10 -9.17
C ASP A 25 13.80 14.77 -7.70
N LEU A 26 12.74 14.48 -6.93
CA LEU A 26 12.87 14.00 -5.56
C LEU A 26 13.63 12.66 -5.54
N LEU A 27 13.31 11.74 -6.44
CA LEU A 27 13.98 10.44 -6.55
C LEU A 27 15.47 10.60 -6.85
N HIS A 28 15.84 11.54 -7.72
CA HIS A 28 17.24 11.86 -8.00
C HIS A 28 17.95 12.38 -6.75
N LYS A 29 17.30 13.21 -5.92
CA LYS A 29 17.88 13.75 -4.68
C LYS A 29 18.08 12.68 -3.62
N VAL A 30 17.08 11.82 -3.38
CA VAL A 30 17.14 10.80 -2.33
C VAL A 30 17.89 9.54 -2.75
N TRP A 31 17.86 9.20 -4.05
CA TRP A 31 18.50 8.01 -4.59
C TRP A 31 19.11 8.24 -5.99
N PRO A 32 20.22 9.01 -6.10
CA PRO A 32 20.80 9.42 -7.38
C PRO A 32 21.19 8.27 -8.32
N SER A 33 21.62 7.13 -7.76
CA SER A 33 22.05 5.96 -8.53
C SER A 33 20.92 4.99 -8.91
N HIS A 34 19.65 5.39 -8.75
CA HIS A 34 18.52 4.50 -9.04
C HIS A 34 18.40 4.20 -10.55
N PRO A 35 18.30 2.93 -10.97
CA PRO A 35 18.29 2.55 -12.39
C PRO A 35 17.09 3.07 -13.19
N LEU A 36 15.99 3.46 -12.51
CA LEU A 36 14.84 4.06 -13.19
C LEU A 36 15.09 5.50 -13.64
N ILE A 37 15.96 6.26 -12.96
CA ILE A 37 16.19 7.68 -13.26
C ILE A 37 16.49 7.92 -14.75
N PRO A 38 17.48 7.27 -15.38
CA PRO A 38 17.76 7.49 -16.80
C PRO A 38 16.62 7.05 -17.74
N ARG A 39 15.74 6.14 -17.31
CA ARG A 39 14.58 5.67 -18.10
C ARG A 39 13.42 6.65 -17.98
N ALA A 40 13.10 7.04 -16.76
CA ALA A 40 12.06 8.01 -16.43
C ALA A 40 12.35 9.38 -17.04
N ARG A 41 13.61 9.84 -17.08
CA ARG A 41 13.96 11.11 -17.75
C ARG A 41 13.62 11.15 -19.25
N ARG A 42 13.56 10.00 -19.93
CA ARG A 42 13.21 9.95 -21.37
C ARG A 42 11.70 9.93 -21.60
N ASN A 43 10.94 9.31 -20.69
CA ASN A 43 9.49 9.24 -20.78
C ASN A 43 8.90 9.20 -19.37
N PRO A 44 8.76 10.37 -18.70
CA PRO A 44 8.37 10.41 -17.29
C PRO A 44 7.03 9.73 -17.04
N ILE A 45 6.01 10.08 -17.82
CA ILE A 45 4.62 9.60 -17.65
C ILE A 45 4.54 8.07 -17.62
N ARG A 46 5.27 7.38 -18.50
CA ARG A 46 5.29 5.90 -18.55
C ARG A 46 5.78 5.27 -17.24
N TYR A 47 6.70 5.93 -16.56
CA TYR A 47 7.35 5.44 -15.36
C TYR A 47 6.81 6.11 -14.08
N ALA A 48 5.73 6.89 -14.15
CA ALA A 48 5.19 7.62 -13.00
C ALA A 48 4.91 6.73 -11.79
N ASN A 49 4.24 5.62 -12.04
CA ASN A 49 3.93 4.61 -11.02
C ASN A 49 5.20 3.96 -10.44
N GLU A 50 6.17 3.62 -11.27
CA GLU A 50 7.42 3.00 -10.81
C GLU A 50 8.28 3.97 -10.01
N VAL A 51 8.30 5.26 -10.39
CA VAL A 51 8.99 6.34 -9.67
C VAL A 51 8.35 6.54 -8.30
N LEU A 52 7.02 6.65 -8.22
CA LEU A 52 6.31 6.77 -6.94
C LEU A 52 6.55 5.56 -6.04
N TYR A 53 6.48 4.35 -6.61
CA TYR A 53 6.72 3.13 -5.84
C TYR A 53 8.16 3.04 -5.31
N ALA A 54 9.15 3.47 -6.10
CA ALA A 54 10.55 3.53 -5.66
C ALA A 54 10.78 4.61 -4.59
N LEU A 55 10.10 5.75 -4.67
CA LEU A 55 10.16 6.82 -3.67
C LEU A 55 9.65 6.36 -2.31
N LEU A 56 8.59 5.56 -2.26
CA LEU A 56 8.05 5.05 -1.00
C LEU A 56 9.03 4.10 -0.26
N ASP A 57 10.09 3.64 -0.92
CA ASP A 57 11.22 2.94 -0.29
C ASP A 57 12.31 3.89 0.24
N LYS A 58 12.13 5.21 0.21
CA LYS A 58 13.15 6.18 0.67
C LYS A 58 12.57 7.43 1.33
N ALA A 59 11.35 7.81 0.99
CA ALA A 59 10.67 9.01 1.44
C ALA A 59 9.31 8.67 2.06
N THR A 60 8.83 9.52 2.97
CA THR A 60 7.49 9.37 3.54
C THR A 60 6.41 9.90 2.59
N ARG A 61 5.17 9.48 2.81
CA ARG A 61 3.97 9.99 2.12
C ARG A 61 3.90 11.52 2.17
N GLU A 62 4.17 12.11 3.34
CA GLU A 62 4.06 13.54 3.54
C GLU A 62 5.20 14.31 2.86
N ASP A 63 6.42 13.78 2.84
CA ASP A 63 7.52 14.39 2.09
C ASP A 63 7.21 14.48 0.59
N ILE A 64 6.65 13.41 0.03
CA ILE A 64 6.25 13.37 -1.39
C ILE A 64 5.12 14.38 -1.64
N ARG A 65 4.10 14.45 -0.78
CA ARG A 65 3.00 15.43 -0.89
C ARG A 65 3.52 16.87 -0.81
N LEU A 66 4.45 17.15 0.09
CA LEU A 66 5.05 18.46 0.23
C LEU A 66 5.82 18.81 -1.04
N ASN A 67 6.65 17.90 -1.56
CA ASN A 67 7.39 18.09 -2.80
C ASN A 67 6.45 18.38 -4.00
N ARG A 68 5.33 17.67 -4.12
CA ARG A 68 4.32 17.92 -5.16
C ARG A 68 3.71 19.32 -5.06
N ARG A 69 3.31 19.73 -3.85
CA ARG A 69 2.76 21.07 -3.59
C ARG A 69 3.77 22.18 -3.92
N GLN A 70 5.04 21.99 -3.55
CA GLN A 70 6.11 22.92 -3.89
C GLN A 70 6.33 22.99 -5.40
N TYR A 71 6.30 21.85 -6.09
CA TYR A 71 6.44 21.80 -7.55
C TYR A 71 5.33 22.57 -8.26
N GLU A 72 4.07 22.41 -7.84
CA GLU A 72 2.93 23.18 -8.38
C GLU A 72 3.12 24.68 -8.20
N GLN A 73 3.49 25.13 -6.99
CA GLN A 73 3.76 26.54 -6.72
C GLN A 73 4.86 27.09 -7.63
N THR A 74 5.95 26.34 -7.81
CA THR A 74 7.04 26.76 -8.71
C THR A 74 6.64 26.76 -10.18
N LYS A 75 5.75 25.84 -10.58
CA LYS A 75 5.27 25.72 -11.96
C LYS A 75 4.30 26.85 -12.30
N GLU A 76 3.38 27.19 -11.40
CA GLU A 76 2.48 28.33 -11.55
C GLU A 76 3.23 29.67 -11.67
N LEU A 77 4.29 29.87 -10.89
CA LEU A 77 5.14 31.07 -10.99
C LEU A 77 5.88 31.15 -12.33
N ASN A 78 6.30 30.01 -12.90
CA ASN A 78 7.05 29.97 -14.14
C ASN A 78 6.15 30.07 -15.39
N ASP A 79 4.92 29.57 -15.31
CA ASP A 79 3.92 29.67 -16.38
C ASP A 79 3.22 31.06 -16.39
N GLY A 80 3.20 31.76 -15.26
CA GLY A 80 2.62 33.11 -15.11
C GLY A 80 3.51 34.27 -15.61
N ASP A 81 4.80 34.03 -15.89
CA ASP A 81 5.77 35.11 -16.17
C ASP A 81 5.98 35.40 -17.68
N ASN A 82 5.18 34.81 -18.56
CA ASN A 82 5.22 35.12 -20.00
C ASN A 82 4.35 36.33 -20.40
N ASN A 83 3.79 37.07 -19.44
CA ASN A 83 3.11 38.34 -19.71
C ASN A 83 3.33 39.37 -18.59
N ALA A 84 4.58 39.73 -18.31
CA ALA A 84 4.88 40.91 -17.52
C ALA A 84 6.13 41.60 -18.08
N GLY A 85 5.91 42.35 -19.16
CA GLY A 85 6.83 43.43 -19.51
C GLY A 85 6.83 44.46 -18.39
N GLY A 86 7.94 44.56 -17.66
CA GLY A 86 8.47 45.84 -17.19
C GLY A 86 8.06 46.31 -15.78
N SER A 87 9.13 46.46 -14.99
CA SER A 87 9.38 47.55 -14.03
C SER A 87 8.94 47.36 -12.59
N ASP A 88 9.97 47.29 -11.74
CA ASP A 88 10.07 47.88 -10.40
C ASP A 88 9.11 49.07 -10.18
N THR A 89 8.28 49.00 -9.13
CA THR A 89 8.22 49.93 -7.98
C THR A 89 6.94 49.70 -7.15
N ILE A 90 7.08 49.69 -5.82
CA ILE A 90 5.98 49.73 -4.82
C ILE A 90 5.69 51.23 -4.46
N PRO A 91 4.69 51.57 -3.62
CA PRO A 91 3.24 51.78 -3.83
C PRO A 91 2.81 53.26 -3.68
N GLU A 92 1.66 53.68 -4.21
CA GLU A 92 0.88 54.77 -3.58
C GLU A 92 -0.59 54.82 -4.06
N GLY A 93 -1.47 55.22 -3.13
CA GLY A 93 -2.92 55.18 -3.30
C GLY A 93 -3.52 56.32 -4.12
N GLY A 94 -4.85 56.26 -4.27
CA GLY A 94 -5.64 57.35 -4.84
C GLY A 94 -6.96 56.85 -5.42
N ASP A 95 -8.04 57.15 -4.72
CA ASP A 95 -9.41 57.18 -5.22
C ASP A 95 -9.51 57.93 -6.56
N ASN A 96 -10.52 57.60 -7.39
CA ASN A 96 -11.45 58.55 -8.01
C ASN A 96 -12.39 57.89 -9.05
N LYS A 97 -13.69 58.06 -8.83
CA LYS A 97 -14.79 57.87 -9.81
C LYS A 97 -14.65 58.84 -11.00
N SER A 98 -15.10 58.43 -12.18
CA SER A 98 -16.09 59.21 -12.97
C SER A 98 -16.65 58.42 -14.14
N ASP A 99 -17.95 58.63 -14.33
CA ASP A 99 -18.87 58.09 -15.33
C ASP A 99 -18.62 58.63 -16.76
N ILE A 100 -19.07 57.90 -17.79
CA ILE A 100 -20.12 58.31 -18.77
C ILE A 100 -20.13 57.47 -20.07
N ALA A 101 -21.35 57.04 -20.36
CA ALA A 101 -21.97 56.38 -21.51
C ALA A 101 -21.45 56.60 -22.94
N ASN A 102 -21.72 55.61 -23.81
CA ASN A 102 -22.39 55.87 -25.09
C ASN A 102 -23.24 54.66 -25.55
N ALA A 103 -24.39 54.96 -26.16
CA ALA A 103 -25.47 54.05 -26.53
C ALA A 103 -25.47 53.72 -28.03
N GLY A 104 -26.00 52.53 -28.35
CA GLY A 104 -26.92 52.30 -29.49
C GLY A 104 -26.33 52.02 -30.87
N ALA A 105 -26.53 50.81 -31.38
CA ALA A 105 -26.89 50.56 -32.79
C ALA A 105 -27.54 49.17 -32.95
N ASP A 106 -28.64 49.17 -33.68
CA ASP A 106 -29.60 48.08 -33.87
C ASP A 106 -29.11 46.88 -34.72
N ASN A 107 -29.82 45.77 -34.50
CA ASN A 107 -29.70 44.39 -35.00
C ASN A 107 -29.92 44.24 -36.53
N PRO A 108 -29.58 43.10 -37.17
CA PRO A 108 -30.64 42.10 -37.38
C PRO A 108 -30.24 40.62 -37.34
N SER A 109 -31.24 39.83 -36.95
CA SER A 109 -31.36 38.36 -36.90
C SER A 109 -31.12 37.64 -38.23
N SER A 110 -30.54 36.42 -38.18
CA SER A 110 -31.21 35.15 -38.57
C SER A 110 -30.27 33.94 -38.51
N ASP A 111 -30.91 32.77 -38.40
CA ASP A 111 -30.44 31.39 -38.68
C ASP A 111 -30.00 30.59 -37.44
N ASP A 112 -30.94 29.99 -36.70
CA ASP A 112 -31.49 28.63 -36.87
C ASP A 112 -30.43 27.52 -36.74
N GLY A 113 -30.45 26.82 -35.60
CA GLY A 113 -29.57 25.70 -35.31
C GLY A 113 -29.83 25.09 -33.92
N ASP A 114 -31.03 24.59 -33.71
CA ASP A 114 -31.33 23.39 -32.91
C ASP A 114 -30.60 23.25 -31.55
N ASP A 115 -31.05 24.02 -30.55
CA ASP A 115 -30.84 23.70 -29.14
C ASP A 115 -31.79 22.57 -28.72
N ASN A 116 -31.48 21.34 -29.12
CA ASN A 116 -32.03 20.14 -28.50
C ASN A 116 -30.90 19.31 -27.90
N ILE A 117 -30.21 19.88 -26.90
CA ILE A 117 -29.31 19.14 -26.00
C ILE A 117 -30.19 18.26 -25.10
N HIS A 118 -30.43 17.05 -25.60
CA HIS A 118 -30.71 15.79 -24.92
C HIS A 118 -30.95 15.87 -23.39
N VAL A 119 -32.21 16.02 -23.00
CA VAL A 119 -32.65 15.91 -21.59
C VAL A 119 -32.46 14.46 -21.05
N GLU A 120 -32.31 13.47 -21.93
CA GLU A 120 -32.11 12.06 -21.58
C GLU A 120 -30.71 11.77 -20.98
N ASP A 121 -29.66 12.50 -21.36
CA ASP A 121 -28.29 12.30 -20.87
C ASP A 121 -28.14 12.57 -19.36
N LYS A 122 -28.91 13.52 -18.82
CA LYS A 122 -28.82 13.89 -17.39
C LYS A 122 -29.37 12.79 -16.47
N SER A 123 -30.45 12.14 -16.89
CA SER A 123 -31.09 11.03 -16.16
C SER A 123 -30.20 9.79 -16.13
N GLU A 124 -29.53 9.49 -17.25
CA GLU A 124 -28.62 8.36 -17.36
C GLU A 124 -27.33 8.58 -16.56
N LEU A 125 -26.82 9.81 -16.52
CA LEU A 125 -25.65 10.17 -15.71
C LEU A 125 -25.94 10.08 -14.20
N GLU A 126 -27.13 10.48 -13.77
CA GLU A 126 -27.56 10.38 -12.36
C GLU A 126 -27.68 8.92 -11.92
N LYS A 127 -28.24 8.06 -12.80
CA LYS A 127 -28.30 6.62 -12.57
C LYS A 127 -26.92 5.95 -12.52
N GLN A 128 -26.00 6.32 -13.41
CA GLN A 128 -24.62 5.82 -13.39
C GLN A 128 -23.88 6.24 -12.11
N LEU A 129 -24.12 7.47 -11.63
CA LEU A 129 -23.52 7.96 -10.40
C LEU A 129 -24.00 7.17 -9.18
N GLU A 130 -25.29 6.83 -9.12
CA GLU A 130 -25.85 6.04 -8.04
C GLU A 130 -25.34 4.58 -8.06
N GLU A 131 -25.20 3.99 -9.26
CA GLU A 131 -24.58 2.66 -9.42
C GLU A 131 -23.11 2.65 -8.99
N VAL A 132 -22.33 3.67 -9.37
CA VAL A 132 -20.93 3.83 -8.94
C VAL A 132 -20.84 4.00 -7.42
N THR A 133 -21.76 4.77 -6.83
CA THR A 133 -21.80 4.99 -5.38
C THR A 133 -22.09 3.67 -4.65
N GLN A 134 -23.08 2.91 -5.11
CA GLN A 134 -23.40 1.61 -4.52
C GLN A 134 -22.25 0.60 -4.68
N ALA A 135 -21.61 0.55 -5.84
CA ALA A 135 -20.45 -0.30 -6.08
C ALA A 135 -19.25 0.09 -5.20
N HIS A 136 -19.10 1.39 -4.91
CA HIS A 136 -18.09 1.90 -4.00
C HIS A 136 -18.35 1.42 -2.57
N GLU A 137 -19.56 1.60 -2.05
CA GLU A 137 -19.95 1.12 -0.72
C GLU A 137 -19.76 -0.41 -0.57
N GLU A 138 -20.16 -1.21 -1.57
CA GLU A 138 -19.93 -2.67 -1.54
C GLU A 138 -18.43 -3.01 -1.56
N SER A 139 -17.63 -2.24 -2.32
CA SER A 139 -16.18 -2.41 -2.32
C SER A 139 -15.57 -2.06 -0.96
N GLU A 140 -16.06 -1.00 -0.30
CA GLU A 140 -15.59 -0.63 1.04
C GLU A 140 -15.94 -1.70 2.09
N GLN A 141 -17.16 -2.25 2.03
CA GLN A 141 -17.58 -3.35 2.90
C GLN A 141 -16.66 -4.57 2.74
N ARG A 142 -16.35 -4.95 1.50
CA ARG A 142 -15.42 -6.06 1.21
C ARG A 142 -14.00 -5.80 1.70
N VAL A 143 -13.56 -4.54 1.67
CA VAL A 143 -12.25 -4.17 2.22
C VAL A 143 -12.25 -4.29 3.74
N MET A 144 -13.29 -3.83 4.43
CA MET A 144 -13.39 -3.97 5.89
C MET A 144 -13.39 -5.44 6.32
N GLU A 145 -14.16 -6.31 5.66
CA GLU A 145 -14.17 -7.76 5.95
C GLU A 145 -12.79 -8.41 5.71
N ALA A 146 -12.10 -8.00 4.63
CA ALA A 146 -10.76 -8.49 4.34
C ALA A 146 -9.72 -7.99 5.36
N GLU A 147 -9.87 -6.76 5.88
CA GLU A 147 -9.02 -6.22 6.94
C GLU A 147 -9.22 -6.99 8.26
N GLU A 148 -10.46 -7.26 8.68
CA GLU A 148 -10.77 -8.07 9.87
C GLU A 148 -10.18 -9.48 9.75
N ARG A 149 -10.32 -10.12 8.57
CA ARG A 149 -9.75 -11.45 8.34
C ARG A 149 -8.23 -11.47 8.37
N VAL A 150 -7.59 -10.37 8.01
CA VAL A 150 -6.13 -10.23 8.10
C VAL A 150 -5.69 -10.09 9.56
N GLU A 151 -6.42 -9.32 10.37
CA GLU A 151 -6.15 -9.16 11.80
C GLU A 151 -6.30 -10.50 12.54
N GLU A 152 -7.34 -11.28 12.23
CA GLU A 152 -7.53 -12.65 12.76
C GLU A 152 -6.34 -13.55 12.42
N LEU A 153 -5.89 -13.57 11.16
CA LEU A 153 -4.74 -14.36 10.73
C LEU A 153 -3.42 -13.88 11.34
N GLU A 154 -3.27 -12.59 11.63
CA GLU A 154 -2.09 -12.06 12.30
C GLU A 154 -2.04 -12.50 13.77
N ALA A 155 -3.18 -12.47 14.48
CA ALA A 155 -3.30 -13.00 15.83
C ALA A 155 -3.00 -14.51 15.90
N ASP A 156 -3.57 -15.30 14.98
CA ASP A 156 -3.29 -16.75 14.90
C ASP A 156 -1.80 -17.03 14.64
N ASN A 157 -1.14 -16.22 13.81
CA ASN A 157 0.29 -16.36 13.56
C ASN A 157 1.14 -16.00 14.78
N GLU A 158 0.75 -14.98 15.56
CA GLU A 158 1.44 -14.62 16.80
C GLU A 158 1.32 -15.74 17.84
N GLU A 159 0.13 -16.33 18.01
CA GLU A 159 -0.08 -17.47 18.91
C GLU A 159 0.76 -18.69 18.48
N LEU A 160 0.80 -19.00 17.18
CA LEU A 160 1.62 -20.10 16.65
C LEU A 160 3.13 -19.85 16.84
N GLN A 161 3.57 -18.59 16.76
CA GLN A 161 4.96 -18.23 17.03
C GLN A 161 5.32 -18.43 18.50
N GLU A 162 4.46 -18.01 19.44
CA GLU A 162 4.66 -18.23 20.87
C GLU A 162 4.74 -19.73 21.19
N GLN A 163 3.81 -20.54 20.66
CA GLN A 163 3.84 -21.99 20.84
C GLN A 163 5.13 -22.65 20.28
N LEU A 164 5.67 -22.11 19.18
CA LEU A 164 6.90 -22.61 18.58
C LEU A 164 8.13 -22.25 19.43
N GLU A 165 8.15 -21.06 20.02
CA GLU A 165 9.20 -20.62 20.95
C GLU A 165 9.19 -21.46 22.23
N ASP A 166 8.02 -21.69 22.82
CA ASP A 166 7.86 -22.57 23.99
C ASP A 166 8.32 -24.00 23.71
N ALA A 167 7.95 -24.56 22.56
CA ALA A 167 8.37 -25.89 22.15
C ALA A 167 9.89 -25.96 21.89
N ALA A 168 10.49 -24.88 21.36
CA ALA A 168 11.93 -24.79 21.16
C ALA A 168 12.68 -24.75 22.50
N GLN A 169 12.21 -23.95 23.46
CA GLN A 169 12.79 -23.89 24.80
C GLN A 169 12.71 -25.24 25.51
N ALA A 170 11.57 -25.94 25.42
CA ALA A 170 11.43 -27.27 26.00
C ALA A 170 12.39 -28.29 25.37
N CYS A 171 12.68 -28.17 24.05
CA CYS A 171 13.68 -29.00 23.39
C CYS A 171 15.11 -28.68 23.87
N GLU A 172 15.44 -27.41 24.07
CA GLU A 172 16.75 -26.99 24.58
C GLU A 172 16.97 -27.49 26.02
N ASP A 173 15.98 -27.34 26.89
CA ASP A 173 16.02 -27.83 28.27
C ASP A 173 16.20 -29.36 28.32
N ALA A 174 15.50 -30.09 27.46
CA ALA A 174 15.65 -31.54 27.34
C ALA A 174 17.05 -31.95 26.83
N GLN A 175 17.65 -31.18 25.92
CA GLN A 175 19.03 -31.39 25.47
C GLN A 175 20.04 -31.13 26.57
N ALA A 176 19.87 -30.04 27.34
CA ALA A 176 20.72 -29.70 28.47
C ALA A 176 20.71 -30.81 29.54
N ALA A 177 19.52 -31.33 29.88
CA ALA A 177 19.38 -32.44 30.82
C ALA A 177 20.11 -33.71 30.34
N LEU A 178 20.04 -34.02 29.04
CA LEU A 178 20.76 -35.14 28.43
C LEU A 178 22.29 -34.97 28.45
N GLU A 179 22.80 -33.74 28.32
CA GLU A 179 24.23 -33.47 28.44
C GLU A 179 24.74 -33.57 29.88
N GLU A 180 23.94 -33.12 30.86
CA GLU A 180 24.28 -33.24 32.27
C GLU A 180 24.38 -34.71 32.70
N GLU A 181 23.45 -35.57 32.24
CA GLU A 181 23.48 -37.01 32.52
C GLU A 181 24.75 -37.68 31.96
N LYS A 182 25.24 -37.25 30.79
CA LYS A 182 26.49 -37.75 30.17
C LYS A 182 27.78 -37.30 30.88
N LYS A 183 27.75 -36.21 31.64
CA LYS A 183 28.90 -35.71 32.42
C LYS A 183 28.98 -36.29 33.84
N SER A 184 27.95 -36.98 34.30
CA SER A 184 27.96 -37.69 35.59
C SER A 184 28.84 -38.97 35.54
N PRO A 185 29.67 -39.25 36.56
CA PRO A 185 30.59 -40.39 36.54
C PRO A 185 29.82 -41.72 36.64
N LYS A 186 30.11 -42.65 35.71
CA LYS A 186 29.58 -44.02 35.72
C LYS A 186 29.68 -44.63 37.13
N PRO A 187 28.58 -45.10 37.75
CA PRO A 187 28.70 -45.87 38.97
C PRO A 187 29.54 -47.11 38.69
N SER A 188 30.56 -47.27 39.53
CA SER A 188 31.51 -48.36 39.56
C SER A 188 30.84 -49.72 39.45
N LYS A 189 31.45 -50.58 38.63
CA LYS A 189 31.23 -52.02 38.50
C LYS A 189 30.87 -52.67 39.86
N LEU A 190 29.66 -53.23 39.98
CA LEU A 190 29.38 -54.27 40.97
C LEU A 190 29.06 -55.58 40.26
N LYS A 191 29.77 -56.62 40.72
CA LYS A 191 29.84 -57.96 40.16
C LYS A 191 28.55 -58.74 40.42
N THR A 192 28.16 -59.52 39.40
CA THR A 192 27.54 -60.87 39.43
C THR A 192 26.60 -61.24 40.58
N VAL A 193 25.34 -61.54 40.25
CA VAL A 193 24.63 -62.70 40.82
C VAL A 193 23.79 -63.38 39.75
N SER A 194 24.10 -64.65 39.52
CA SER A 194 23.31 -65.62 38.76
C SER A 194 21.98 -65.92 39.45
N SER A 195 20.86 -66.01 38.72
CA SER A 195 19.86 -67.08 38.91
C SER A 195 18.64 -66.99 37.98
N LYS A 196 18.47 -68.06 37.20
CA LYS A 196 17.27 -68.71 36.62
C LYS A 196 15.87 -68.13 36.95
N LYS A 197 15.05 -67.89 35.90
CA LYS A 197 13.83 -68.67 35.55
C LYS A 197 13.05 -68.02 34.39
N SER A 198 12.78 -68.79 33.32
CA SER A 198 11.62 -68.56 32.42
C SER A 198 10.34 -69.08 33.10
N PRO A 199 9.12 -68.61 32.73
CA PRO A 199 8.40 -69.15 31.56
C PRO A 199 7.53 -68.10 30.80
N ASN A 200 7.52 -68.11 29.47
CA ASN A 200 6.41 -68.56 28.61
C ASN A 200 5.01 -67.95 28.91
N THR A 201 4.49 -67.09 28.02
CA THR A 201 3.11 -67.20 27.48
C THR A 201 2.99 -66.51 26.12
N ARG A 202 2.59 -67.34 25.15
CA ARG A 202 2.08 -67.04 23.81
C ARG A 202 0.56 -66.91 23.92
N THR A 203 -0.04 -65.85 23.37
CA THR A 203 -1.43 -65.70 22.84
C THR A 203 -1.70 -64.19 22.63
N SER A 204 -2.51 -63.65 21.73
CA SER A 204 -3.28 -64.08 20.55
C SER A 204 -4.12 -62.85 20.16
N ASN A 205 -4.59 -62.82 18.91
CA ASN A 205 -5.75 -62.09 18.39
C ASN A 205 -5.52 -60.68 17.82
N GLY A 206 -5.66 -60.62 16.50
CA GLY A 206 -5.76 -59.39 15.75
C GLY A 206 -7.11 -58.70 15.84
N LYS A 207 -7.17 -57.53 15.23
CA LYS A 207 -8.36 -56.93 14.67
C LYS A 207 -7.95 -56.07 13.49
N SER A 208 -8.38 -56.47 12.30
CA SER A 208 -8.45 -55.59 11.15
C SER A 208 -9.57 -54.58 11.37
N SER A 209 -9.36 -53.33 10.99
CA SER A 209 -10.47 -52.44 10.67
C SER A 209 -10.04 -51.52 9.53
N LYS A 210 -10.60 -51.81 8.35
CA LYS A 210 -10.63 -50.95 7.16
C LYS A 210 -11.58 -49.78 7.41
N THR A 211 -11.16 -48.57 7.05
CA THR A 211 -12.04 -47.43 6.75
C THR A 211 -11.55 -46.82 5.44
N LYS A 212 -12.06 -47.30 4.30
CA LYS A 212 -13.08 -46.66 3.46
C LYS A 212 -12.77 -45.19 3.13
N THR A 213 -12.19 -45.00 1.95
CA THR A 213 -12.20 -43.75 1.17
C THR A 213 -13.62 -43.49 0.67
N SER A 214 -14.20 -42.34 1.00
CA SER A 214 -15.37 -41.80 0.29
C SER A 214 -14.91 -40.82 -0.79
N LYS A 215 -15.68 -40.78 -1.85
CA LYS A 215 -15.50 -40.00 -3.08
C LYS A 215 -16.66 -39.02 -3.17
#